data_AF-A0A2D7C563-F1
#
_entry.id   AF-A0A2D7C563-F1
#
_cell.length_a   1.000
_cell.length_b   1.000
_cell.length_c   1.000
_cell.angle_alpha   90.00
_cell.angle_beta   90.00
_cell.angle_gamma   90.00
#
_symmetry.space_group_name_H-M   'P 1'
#
loop_
_entity.id
_entity.type
_entity.pdbx_description
1 polymer ?
#
loop_
_entity_poly.entity_id
_entity_poly.type
_entity_poly.pdbx_seq_one_letter_code
_entity_poly.pdbx_strand_id
1 'polypeptide(L)' 'MKALPKYMILYCSDGTYTILENNQKKDYGFNYKHKKLDFETVQTQYAKLISSCEAQAQQV' A
#
# COMPACT_ATOMS: atom_id res chain seq x y z
N MET A 1 1.03 -18.24 -11.74
CA MET A 1 0.37 -17.61 -10.57
C MET A 1 0.47 -16.10 -10.75
N LYS A 2 -0.63 -15.34 -10.66
CA LYS A 2 -0.57 -13.87 -10.71
C LYS A 2 0.19 -13.37 -9.48
N ALA A 3 1.16 -12.49 -9.68
CA ALA A 3 1.86 -11.82 -8.58
C ALA A 3 0.85 -10.98 -7.79
N LEU A 4 0.92 -11.03 -6.47
CA LEU A 4 0.13 -10.18 -5.60
C LEU A 4 0.60 -8.72 -5.74
N PRO A 5 -0.31 -7.72 -5.70
CA PRO A 5 0.08 -6.33 -5.75
C PRO A 5 0.97 -5.96 -4.55
N LYS A 6 1.88 -5.00 -4.77
CA LYS A 6 2.85 -4.54 -3.76
C LYS A 6 2.16 -3.84 -2.59
N TYR A 7 1.04 -3.17 -2.83
CA TYR A 7 0.25 -2.46 -1.82
C TYR A 7 -1.22 -2.84 -1.90
N MET A 8 -1.92 -2.82 -0.75
CA MET A 8 -3.36 -3.06 -0.65
C MET A 8 -3.97 -2.06 0.33
N ILE A 9 -5.18 -1.58 0.05
CA ILE A 9 -5.92 -0.67 0.95
C ILE A 9 -7.03 -1.47 1.63
N LEU A 10 -7.12 -1.34 2.96
CA LEU A 10 -8.22 -1.88 3.76
C LEU A 10 -9.07 -0.74 4.31
N TYR A 11 -10.38 -0.94 4.31
CA TYR A 11 -11.33 -0.09 5.04
C TYR A 11 -11.62 -0.74 6.40
N CYS A 12 -11.52 0.05 7.47
CA CYS A 12 -11.68 -0.39 8.85
C CYS A 12 -13.07 0.01 9.38
N SER A 13 -13.57 -0.75 10.36
CA SER A 13 -14.90 -0.51 10.97
C SER A 13 -14.99 0.80 11.75
N ASP A 14 -13.85 1.42 12.08
CA ASP A 14 -13.78 2.74 12.70
C ASP A 14 -13.86 3.90 11.69
N GLY A 15 -14.15 3.60 10.42
CA GLY A 15 -14.29 4.58 9.35
C GLY A 15 -12.97 5.02 8.71
N THR A 16 -11.84 4.41 9.12
CA THR A 16 -10.52 4.75 8.61
C THR A 16 -10.02 3.76 7.56
N TYR A 17 -8.90 4.10 6.92
CA TYR A 17 -8.21 3.28 5.94
C TYR A 17 -6.83 2.87 6.43
N THR A 18 -6.35 1.72 5.96
CA THR A 18 -5.01 1.21 6.24
C THR A 18 -4.34 0.74 4.95
N ILE A 19 -3.10 1.15 4.71
CA ILE A 19 -2.30 0.67 3.58
C ILE A 19 -1.42 -0.49 4.08
N LEU A 20 -1.57 -1.66 3.44
CA LEU A 20 -0.74 -2.83 3.66
C LEU A 20 0.32 -2.95 2.57
N GLU A 21 1.52 -3.34 2.97
CA GLU A 21 2.63 -3.60 2.05
C GLU A 21 2.91 -5.10 1.99
N ASN A 22 3.01 -5.61 0.76
CA ASN A 22 3.47 -6.97 0.51
C ASN A 22 5.00 -7.00 0.51
N ASN A 23 5.57 -7.81 1.41
CA ASN A 23 7.03 -7.93 1.57
C ASN A 23 7.66 -8.91 0.57
N GLN A 24 7.03 -9.15 -0.59
CA GLN A 24 7.48 -10.05 -1.66
C GLN A 24 7.66 -11.53 -1.23
N LYS A 25 7.47 -11.86 0.06
CA LYS A 25 7.41 -13.23 0.61
C LYS A 25 6.02 -13.87 0.52
N LYS A 26 5.13 -13.31 -0.31
CA LYS A 26 3.73 -13.72 -0.56
C LYS A 26 2.70 -13.32 0.50
N ASP A 27 3.10 -12.61 1.55
CA ASP A 27 2.18 -12.14 2.59
C ASP A 27 2.14 -10.61 2.68
N TYR A 28 0.94 -10.10 2.99
CA TYR A 28 0.76 -8.71 3.40
C TYR A 28 1.18 -8.57 4.86
N GLY A 29 2.23 -7.78 5.09
CA GLY A 29 2.63 -7.41 6.44
C GLY A 29 1.79 -6.24 6.94
N PHE A 30 1.22 -6.36 8.14
CA PHE A 30 0.71 -5.20 8.86
C PHE A 30 1.88 -4.31 9.29
N ASN A 31 2.22 -3.33 8.46
CA ASN A 31 3.21 -2.32 8.81
C ASN A 31 2.52 -1.18 9.58
N TYR A 32 3.08 -0.77 10.71
CA TYR A 32 2.50 0.25 11.59
C TYR A 32 2.53 1.66 10.99
N LYS A 33 3.24 1.85 9.87
CA LYS A 33 3.48 3.15 9.23
C LYS A 33 2.23 3.80 8.60
N HIS A 34 1.18 3.03 8.29
CA HIS A 34 0.03 3.53 7.52
C HIS A 34 -1.32 3.07 8.09
N LYS A 35 -1.55 3.30 9.38
CA LYS A 35 -2.80 2.95 10.08
C LYS A 35 -3.66 4.18 10.30
N LYS A 36 -4.99 4.00 10.29
CA LYS A 36 -5.99 5.02 10.62
C LYS A 36 -5.88 6.30 9.79
N LEU A 37 -5.88 6.13 8.47
CA LEU A 37 -5.84 7.23 7.52
C LEU A 37 -7.27 7.64 7.13
N ASP A 38 -7.50 8.91 6.90
CA ASP A 38 -8.69 9.35 6.15
C ASP A 38 -8.54 9.02 4.65
N PHE A 39 -9.62 9.21 3.90
CA PHE A 39 -9.67 8.88 2.48
C PHE A 39 -8.68 9.69 1.63
N GLU A 40 -8.61 11.00 1.86
CA GLU A 40 -7.75 11.91 1.08
C GLU A 40 -6.26 11.62 1.31
N THR A 41 -5.91 11.33 2.56
CA THR A 41 -4.56 10.90 2.95
C THR A 41 -4.21 9.57 2.31
N VAL A 42 -5.14 8.60 2.28
CA VAL A 42 -4.91 7.31 1.61
C VAL A 42 -4.68 7.49 0.12
N GLN A 43 -5.47 8.32 -0.56
CA GLN A 43 -5.32 8.58 -1.99
C GLN A 43 -3.96 9.18 -2.31
N THR A 44 -3.57 10.20 -1.54
CA THR A 44 -2.27 10.89 -1.73
C THR A 44 -1.10 9.95 -1.46
N GLN A 45 -1.15 9.16 -0.39
CA GLN A 45 -0.06 8.23 -0.05
C GLN A 45 0.03 7.09 -1.06
N TYR A 46 -1.11 6.51 -1.46
CA TYR A 46 -1.14 5.42 -2.43
C TYR A 46 -0.61 5.84 -3.80
N ALA A 47 -0.96 7.04 -4.27
CA ALA A 47 -0.41 7.60 -5.51
C ALA A 47 1.12 7.74 -5.45
N LYS A 48 1.66 8.29 -4.35
CA LYS A 48 3.12 8.40 -4.14
C LYS A 48 3.81 7.04 -4.13
N LEU A 49 3.20 6.05 -3.48
CA LEU A 49 3.73 4.69 -3.38
C LEU A 49 3.78 3.99 -4.73
N ILE A 50 2.75 4.15 -5.58
CA ILE A 50 2.75 3.60 -6.94
C ILE A 50 3.84 4.26 -7.79
N SER A 51 3.91 5.60 -7.82
CA SER A 51 4.91 6.31 -8.61
C SER A 51 6.34 5.96 -8.20
N SER A 52 6.59 5.72 -6.91
CA SER A 52 7.89 5.25 -6.41
C SER A 52 8.24 3.82 -6.87
N CYS A 53 7.25 2.95 -7.06
CA CYS A 53 7.49 1.60 -7.59
C CYS A 53 7.77 1.63 -9.10
N GLU A 54 7.11 2.50 -9.86
CA GLU A 54 7.34 2.67 -11.30
C GLU A 54 8.74 3.24 -11.58
N ALA A 55 9.20 4.20 -10.78
CA ALA A 55 10.54 4.77 -10.89
C ALA A 55 11.67 3.75 -10.63
N GLN A 56 11.43 2.77 -9.75
CA GLN A 56 12.41 1.71 -9.47
C GLN A 56 12.42 0.60 -10.52
N ALA A 57 11.30 0.36 -11.21
CA ALA A 57 11.20 -0.66 -12.25
C ALA A 57 11.88 -0.25 -13.58
N GLN A 58 12.13 1.05 -13.79
CA GLN A 58 12.74 1.58 -15.02
C GLN A 58 14.27 1.75 -14.95
N GLN A 59 14.90 1.42 -13.82
CA GLN A 59 16.37 1.48 -13.64
C GLN A 59 17.07 0.11 -13.68
N VAL A 60 16.40 -0.94 -14.18
CA VAL A 60 16.97 -2.30 -14.31
C VAL A 60 16.92 -2.77 -15.75
#